data_AF-A0A8C5WEU2-F1
#
_entry.id   AF-A0A8C5WEU2-F1
#
_cell.length_a   1.000
_cell.length_b   1.000
_cell.length_c   1.000
_cell.angle_alpha   90.00
_cell.angle_beta   90.00
_cell.angle_gamma   90.00
#
_symmetry.space_group_name_H-M   'P 1'
#
loop_
_entity.id
_entity.type
_entity.pdbx_description
1 polymer ?
#
loop_
_entity_poly.entity_id
_entity_poly.type
_entity_poly.pdbx_seq_one_letter_code
_entity_poly.pdbx_strand_id
1 'polypeptide(L)'
;MAGLSLSSSMATIRLITLNARGLNTPVKRRMALADARSQGGDIVFVQETHFRADSAPTLSSLHYPSSYVSNYTASKSRGVAILLARHVPFVYDSHVTDPGGRFLFLKETLGHSSCTLVNIYLPNRKQCQTLRSILTKLSRYSEGIVICGGDFNVHLDAPGEGNPAPCKPDPSLRRRFLQLLHGQQLVDGWRVLHPAGRDFTFFSSAACSYSRLDTFLISHHGLHLLQSATIKPITWSDHAPVHLVLSFPTVPVRDRTWRLNETLLKDAANRTDIETAVSDYFRDNLTPDVSLPMVWEAHKCVLRGKFIQIGARLKRLRTGQIKDLLRTIHTLETSHKIHGSLDTFKELTLQRAALNDLLTRNTLRSLQISKLKYYTQGDRCGRLLANAVRQRHMATYIPKIRHTDGSMAHSS
;
A
#
# COMPACT_ATOMS: atom_id res chain seq x y z
N MET A 1 -35.36 31.26 -5.34
CA MET A 1 -34.85 29.87 -5.33
C MET A 1 -33.35 29.90 -5.59
N ALA A 2 -32.53 29.95 -4.54
CA ALA A 2 -31.09 29.80 -4.67
C ALA A 2 -30.78 28.31 -4.45
N GLY A 3 -30.44 27.61 -5.53
CA GLY A 3 -30.03 26.21 -5.47
C GLY A 3 -28.74 26.08 -4.69
N LEU A 4 -28.81 25.52 -3.49
CA LEU A 4 -27.67 24.97 -2.78
C LEU A 4 -27.15 23.78 -3.59
N SER A 5 -26.15 24.05 -4.44
CA SER A 5 -25.28 23.03 -5.02
C SER A 5 -24.55 22.33 -3.87
N LEU A 6 -25.09 21.20 -3.43
CA LEU A 6 -24.37 20.24 -2.59
C LEU A 6 -23.21 19.70 -3.43
N SER A 7 -22.01 20.28 -3.28
CA SER A 7 -20.82 19.66 -3.83
C SER A 7 -20.60 18.34 -3.07
N SER A 8 -20.88 17.22 -3.72
CA SER A 8 -20.65 15.90 -3.14
C SER A 8 -19.15 15.74 -2.92
N SER A 9 -18.70 15.63 -1.66
CA SER A 9 -17.28 15.42 -1.37
C SER A 9 -16.83 14.05 -1.90
N MET A 10 -15.87 14.06 -2.81
CA MET A 10 -15.26 12.84 -3.35
C MET A 10 -14.05 12.43 -2.50
N ALA A 11 -13.95 11.15 -2.10
CA ALA A 11 -12.73 10.60 -1.52
C ALA A 11 -11.87 9.99 -2.61
N THR A 12 -10.60 10.40 -2.62
CA THR A 12 -9.58 9.80 -3.45
C THR A 12 -8.98 8.59 -2.73
N ILE A 13 -9.10 7.42 -3.34
CA ILE A 13 -8.47 6.16 -2.90
C ILE A 13 -7.31 5.83 -3.84
N ARG A 14 -6.13 5.61 -3.26
CA ARG A 14 -4.91 5.24 -3.98
C ARG A 14 -4.64 3.75 -3.83
N LEU A 15 -4.67 3.03 -4.94
CA LEU A 15 -4.31 1.62 -5.00
C LEU A 15 -2.89 1.45 -5.54
N ILE A 16 -2.15 0.51 -4.96
CA ILE A 16 -0.80 0.13 -5.40
C ILE A 16 -0.78 -1.36 -5.64
N THR A 17 -0.26 -1.81 -6.78
CA THR A 17 0.11 -3.23 -6.96
C THR A 17 1.63 -3.36 -7.05
N LEU A 18 2.19 -4.39 -6.40
CA LEU A 18 3.62 -4.63 -6.34
C LEU A 18 3.94 -6.11 -6.17
N ASN A 19 4.71 -6.67 -7.11
CA ASN A 19 5.40 -7.93 -6.90
C ASN A 19 6.61 -7.69 -5.98
N ALA A 20 6.60 -8.30 -4.80
CA ALA A 20 7.60 -8.07 -3.76
C ALA A 20 8.81 -9.01 -3.83
N ARG A 21 8.75 -10.07 -4.65
CA ARG A 21 9.78 -11.12 -4.75
C ARG A 21 10.25 -11.62 -3.38
N GLY A 22 9.29 -12.07 -2.59
CA GLY A 22 9.48 -12.64 -1.27
C GLY A 22 9.58 -11.62 -0.13
N LEU A 23 8.84 -11.89 0.94
CA LEU A 23 8.72 -11.06 2.14
C LEU A 23 9.07 -11.84 3.43
N ASN A 24 9.88 -12.89 3.33
CA ASN A 24 10.23 -13.73 4.48
C ASN A 24 11.06 -13.00 5.54
N THR A 25 11.87 -12.01 5.18
CA THR A 25 12.69 -11.28 6.15
C THR A 25 11.90 -10.15 6.82
N PRO A 26 11.96 -9.98 8.15
CA PRO A 26 11.26 -8.89 8.85
C PRO A 26 11.63 -7.48 8.35
N VAL A 27 12.88 -7.32 7.91
CA VAL A 27 13.39 -6.06 7.35
C VAL A 27 12.69 -5.77 6.02
N LYS A 28 12.68 -6.71 5.08
CA LYS A 28 12.03 -6.50 3.78
C LYS A 28 10.52 -6.28 3.91
N ARG A 29 9.84 -6.98 4.84
CA ARG A 29 8.42 -6.69 5.17
C ARG A 29 8.19 -5.26 5.61
N ARG A 30 8.96 -4.79 6.60
CA ARG A 30 8.79 -3.43 7.12
C ARG A 30 9.13 -2.37 6.07
N MET A 31 10.15 -2.62 5.25
CA MET A 31 10.50 -1.78 4.12
C MET A 31 9.33 -1.69 3.13
N ALA A 32 8.74 -2.82 2.71
CA ALA A 32 7.59 -2.85 1.81
C ALA A 32 6.39 -2.05 2.36
N LEU A 33 6.04 -2.26 3.63
CA LEU A 33 4.93 -1.54 4.28
C LEU A 33 5.23 -0.04 4.43
N ALA A 34 6.46 0.32 4.76
CA ALA A 34 6.89 1.71 4.89
C ALA A 34 6.91 2.42 3.53
N ASP A 35 7.38 1.74 2.49
CA ASP A 35 7.43 2.24 1.12
C ASP A 35 6.03 2.49 0.58
N ALA A 36 5.13 1.50 0.65
CA ALA A 36 3.73 1.66 0.25
C ALA A 36 3.05 2.83 0.99
N ARG A 37 3.29 2.97 2.30
CA ARG A 37 2.81 4.12 3.08
C ARG A 37 3.39 5.44 2.61
N SER A 38 4.68 5.49 2.31
CA SER A 38 5.37 6.72 1.86
C SER A 38 4.85 7.19 0.50
N GLN A 39 4.42 6.23 -0.32
CA GLN A 39 3.79 6.42 -1.61
C GLN A 39 2.28 6.75 -1.50
N GLY A 40 1.73 6.79 -0.29
CA GLY A 40 0.32 7.11 -0.04
C GLY A 40 -0.65 6.01 -0.42
N GLY A 41 -0.21 4.74 -0.44
CA GLY A 41 -1.08 3.60 -0.73
C GLY A 41 -2.16 3.43 0.34
N ASP A 42 -3.42 3.47 -0.11
CA ASP A 42 -4.59 3.23 0.73
C ASP A 42 -4.98 1.76 0.69
N ILE A 43 -4.91 1.15 -0.49
CA ILE A 43 -5.14 -0.28 -0.73
C ILE A 43 -3.92 -0.82 -1.48
N VAL A 44 -3.28 -1.87 -0.95
CA VAL A 44 -2.03 -2.39 -1.52
C VAL A 44 -2.16 -3.86 -1.85
N PHE A 45 -1.97 -4.20 -3.12
CA PHE A 45 -1.92 -5.55 -3.64
C PHE A 45 -0.46 -5.99 -3.72
N VAL A 46 -0.14 -7.07 -3.03
CA VAL A 46 1.22 -7.61 -2.98
C VAL A 46 1.23 -9.00 -3.62
N GLN A 47 2.14 -9.24 -4.54
CA GLN A 47 2.40 -10.56 -5.14
C GLN A 47 3.75 -11.11 -4.68
N GLU A 48 3.93 -12.43 -4.83
CA GLU A 48 5.12 -13.16 -4.38
C GLU A 48 5.47 -12.90 -2.91
N THR A 49 4.51 -13.05 -2.00
CA THR A 49 4.79 -12.90 -0.56
C THR A 49 5.79 -13.97 -0.06
N HIS A 50 5.78 -15.16 -0.65
CA HIS A 50 6.63 -16.31 -0.32
C HIS A 50 6.54 -16.78 1.13
N PHE A 51 5.43 -16.49 1.82
CA PHE A 51 5.20 -17.00 3.17
C PHE A 51 4.99 -18.51 3.15
N ARG A 52 5.52 -19.20 4.16
CA ARG A 52 5.10 -20.58 4.43
C ARG A 52 3.71 -20.57 5.05
N ALA A 53 2.85 -21.51 4.68
CA ALA A 53 1.52 -21.59 5.29
C ALA A 53 1.55 -21.95 6.79
N ASP A 54 2.52 -22.75 7.23
CA ASP A 54 2.70 -23.17 8.62
C ASP A 54 3.20 -22.06 9.57
N SER A 55 3.77 -20.99 9.02
CA SER A 55 4.50 -19.96 9.78
C SER A 55 4.38 -18.59 9.13
N ALA A 56 3.23 -18.31 8.53
CA ALA A 56 2.99 -17.05 7.83
C ALA A 56 3.10 -15.88 8.83
N PRO A 57 4.05 -14.95 8.65
CA PRO A 57 4.12 -13.78 9.49
C PRO A 57 2.93 -12.86 9.22
N THR A 58 2.43 -12.18 10.26
CA THR A 58 1.39 -11.18 10.07
C THR A 58 1.90 -10.03 9.21
N LEU A 59 1.19 -9.70 8.14
CA LEU A 59 1.50 -8.59 7.23
C LEU A 59 0.78 -7.29 7.64
N SER A 60 0.50 -7.14 8.93
CA SER A 60 -0.20 -5.98 9.48
C SER A 60 0.77 -4.94 10.05
N SER A 61 0.36 -3.68 10.05
CA SER A 61 1.03 -2.59 10.75
C SER A 61 0.04 -1.62 11.36
N LEU A 62 0.52 -0.63 12.13
CA LEU A 62 -0.34 0.44 12.63
C LEU A 62 -1.09 1.17 11.50
N HIS A 63 -0.46 1.30 10.33
CA HIS A 63 -1.04 1.97 9.18
C HIS A 63 -1.98 1.06 8.38
N TYR A 64 -1.58 -0.21 8.20
CA TYR A 64 -2.36 -1.26 7.53
C TYR A 64 -2.80 -2.32 8.56
N PRO A 65 -3.83 -2.04 9.38
CA PRO A 65 -4.27 -2.96 10.43
C PRO A 65 -4.92 -4.24 9.86
N SER A 66 -5.54 -4.14 8.69
CA SER A 66 -6.22 -5.24 8.01
C SER A 66 -5.36 -5.74 6.86
N SER A 67 -5.01 -7.03 6.90
CA SER A 67 -4.27 -7.71 5.84
C SER A 67 -4.90 -9.06 5.55
N TYR A 68 -5.24 -9.33 4.29
CA TYR A 68 -5.74 -10.62 3.83
C TYR A 68 -4.66 -11.29 3.00
N VAL A 69 -4.44 -12.58 3.20
CA VAL A 69 -3.34 -13.32 2.56
C VAL A 69 -3.84 -14.64 1.98
N SER A 70 -3.31 -15.00 0.82
CA SER A 70 -3.48 -16.31 0.22
C SER A 70 -2.10 -16.89 -0.05
N ASN A 71 -1.72 -17.96 0.66
CA ASN A 71 -0.37 -18.52 0.60
C ASN A 71 -0.41 -19.91 -0.05
N TYR A 72 0.68 -20.27 -0.73
CA TYR A 72 0.86 -21.63 -1.22
C TYR A 72 1.38 -22.52 -0.09
N THR A 73 0.67 -23.61 0.20
CA THR A 73 0.96 -24.44 1.38
C THR A 73 2.20 -25.32 1.21
N ALA A 74 2.50 -25.76 -0.01
CA ALA A 74 3.55 -26.75 -0.23
C ALA A 74 4.99 -26.17 -0.30
N SER A 75 5.16 -24.86 -0.52
CA SER A 75 6.51 -24.26 -0.57
C SER A 75 6.52 -22.75 -0.32
N LYS A 76 7.70 -22.18 -0.05
CA LYS A 76 7.95 -20.73 0.05
C LYS A 76 7.96 -20.06 -1.32
N SER A 77 6.88 -20.22 -2.09
CA SER A 77 6.71 -19.61 -3.41
C SER A 77 5.32 -19.02 -3.55
N ARG A 78 5.15 -18.10 -4.50
CA ARG A 78 3.85 -17.45 -4.79
C ARG A 78 3.33 -16.70 -3.56
N GLY A 79 2.01 -16.60 -3.46
CA GLY A 79 1.33 -15.94 -2.37
C GLY A 79 1.00 -14.51 -2.73
N VAL A 80 -0.23 -14.12 -2.40
CA VAL A 80 -0.78 -12.79 -2.66
C VAL A 80 -1.38 -12.22 -1.39
N ALA A 81 -1.36 -10.90 -1.25
CA ALA A 81 -1.95 -10.21 -0.11
C ALA A 81 -2.64 -8.91 -0.52
N ILE A 82 -3.70 -8.55 0.21
CA ILE A 82 -4.35 -7.24 0.11
C ILE A 82 -4.23 -6.57 1.48
N LEU A 83 -3.69 -5.35 1.49
CA LEU A 83 -3.52 -4.52 2.69
C LEU A 83 -4.44 -3.31 2.61
N LEU A 84 -5.15 -3.02 3.70
CA LEU A 84 -6.05 -1.87 3.78
C LEU A 84 -5.56 -0.87 4.81
N ALA A 85 -5.42 0.39 4.41
CA ALA A 85 -5.02 1.46 5.31
C ALA A 85 -6.16 1.78 6.28
N ARG A 86 -5.82 2.07 7.53
CA ARG A 86 -6.78 2.29 8.64
C ARG A 86 -7.90 3.30 8.33
N HIS A 87 -7.63 4.27 7.48
CA HIS A 87 -8.51 5.41 7.22
C HIS A 87 -9.41 5.20 6.00
N VAL A 88 -9.22 4.12 5.25
CA VAL A 88 -10.14 3.74 4.18
C VAL A 88 -11.50 3.46 4.84
N PRO A 89 -12.59 4.12 4.40
CA PRO A 89 -13.93 3.85 4.91
C PRO A 89 -14.44 2.52 4.34
N PHE A 90 -13.84 1.42 4.77
CA PHE A 90 -14.11 0.07 4.29
C PHE A 90 -15.11 -0.62 5.21
N VAL A 91 -16.08 -1.31 4.61
CA VAL A 91 -16.93 -2.30 5.29
C VAL A 91 -16.63 -3.66 4.67
N TYR A 92 -16.03 -4.54 5.47
CA TYR A 92 -15.72 -5.90 5.06
C TYR A 92 -17.01 -6.71 4.87
N ASP A 93 -17.09 -7.48 3.78
CA ASP A 93 -18.17 -8.43 3.52
C ASP A 93 -17.64 -9.87 3.55
N SER A 94 -16.89 -10.28 2.52
CA SER A 94 -16.32 -11.62 2.42
C SER A 94 -15.01 -11.64 1.64
N HIS A 95 -14.26 -12.73 1.72
CA HIS A 95 -13.09 -12.95 0.85
C HIS A 95 -12.93 -14.41 0.45
N VAL A 96 -12.27 -14.66 -0.69
CA VAL A 96 -11.94 -15.99 -1.22
C VAL A 96 -10.44 -16.06 -1.46
N THR A 97 -9.82 -17.11 -0.93
CA THR A 97 -8.39 -17.40 -1.08
C THR A 97 -8.17 -18.58 -2.01
N ASP A 98 -7.05 -18.55 -2.71
CA ASP A 98 -6.54 -19.66 -3.50
C ASP A 98 -5.55 -20.51 -2.70
N PRO A 99 -5.80 -21.81 -2.52
CA PRO A 99 -4.81 -22.74 -1.94
C PRO A 99 -3.49 -22.77 -2.74
N GLY A 100 -3.53 -22.44 -4.03
CA GLY A 100 -2.35 -22.29 -4.90
C GLY A 100 -1.54 -21.02 -4.65
N GLY A 101 -2.05 -20.07 -3.85
CA GLY A 101 -1.44 -18.77 -3.58
C GLY A 101 -1.38 -17.84 -4.80
N ARG A 102 -2.30 -17.99 -5.76
CA ARG A 102 -2.30 -17.25 -7.05
C ARG A 102 -3.32 -16.13 -7.11
N PHE A 103 -4.38 -16.17 -6.31
CA PHE A 103 -5.34 -15.08 -6.27
C PHE A 103 -5.96 -14.90 -4.88
N LEU A 104 -6.50 -13.72 -4.65
CA LEU A 104 -7.26 -13.35 -3.48
C LEU A 104 -8.37 -12.39 -3.93
N PHE A 105 -9.61 -12.75 -3.66
CA PHE A 105 -10.77 -11.90 -3.89
C PHE A 105 -11.25 -11.35 -2.55
N LEU A 106 -11.56 -10.07 -2.50
CA LEU A 106 -12.08 -9.40 -1.32
C LEU A 106 -13.27 -8.55 -1.74
N LYS A 107 -14.44 -8.85 -1.17
CA LYS A 107 -15.64 -8.03 -1.29
C LYS A 107 -15.68 -7.05 -0.15
N GLU A 108 -16.02 -5.82 -0.49
CA GLU A 108 -16.13 -4.73 0.46
C GLU A 108 -17.05 -3.64 -0.07
N THR A 109 -17.52 -2.80 0.84
CA THR A 109 -18.15 -1.52 0.47
C THR A 109 -17.14 -0.40 0.70
N LEU A 110 -16.85 0.37 -0.34
CA LEU A 110 -16.04 1.58 -0.30
C LEU A 110 -16.96 2.81 -0.42
N GLY A 111 -17.18 3.51 0.69
CA GLY A 111 -18.19 4.58 0.75
C GLY A 111 -19.60 4.00 0.59
N HIS A 112 -20.28 4.32 -0.51
CA HIS A 112 -21.60 3.76 -0.88
C HIS A 112 -21.53 2.77 -2.04
N SER A 113 -20.34 2.47 -2.56
CA SER A 113 -20.15 1.57 -3.71
C SER A 113 -19.70 0.21 -3.24
N SER A 114 -20.43 -0.84 -3.66
CA SER A 114 -19.94 -2.22 -3.55
C SER A 114 -18.76 -2.41 -4.50
N CYS A 115 -17.68 -3.02 -4.01
CA CYS A 115 -16.44 -3.20 -4.72
C CYS A 115 -15.89 -4.62 -4.49
N THR A 116 -15.36 -5.22 -5.54
CA THR A 116 -14.59 -6.46 -5.47
C THR A 116 -13.14 -6.19 -5.83
N LEU A 117 -12.28 -6.25 -4.82
CA LEU A 117 -10.83 -6.18 -4.99
C LEU A 117 -10.28 -7.56 -5.35
N VAL A 118 -9.45 -7.63 -6.37
CA VAL A 118 -8.90 -8.88 -6.89
C VAL A 118 -7.39 -8.75 -7.05
N ASN A 119 -6.63 -9.49 -6.24
CA ASN A 119 -5.18 -9.58 -6.40
C ASN A 119 -4.83 -10.89 -7.14
N ILE A 120 -4.08 -10.80 -8.24
CA ILE A 120 -3.68 -11.95 -9.07
C ILE A 120 -2.16 -12.03 -9.22
N TYR A 121 -1.64 -13.25 -9.17
CA TYR A 121 -0.28 -13.59 -9.58
C TYR A 121 -0.32 -14.79 -10.53
N LEU A 122 -0.19 -14.55 -11.84
CA LEU A 122 -0.25 -15.62 -12.84
C LEU A 122 1.09 -16.35 -13.00
N PRO A 123 1.08 -17.66 -13.30
CA PRO A 123 2.29 -18.41 -13.60
C PRO A 123 2.91 -18.01 -14.95
N ASN A 124 4.22 -18.22 -15.13
CA ASN A 124 4.93 -17.98 -16.40
C ASN A 124 4.49 -18.89 -17.57
N ARG A 125 3.71 -19.93 -17.30
CA ARG A 125 3.17 -20.87 -18.29
C ARG A 125 1.69 -21.07 -18.04
N LYS A 126 0.91 -21.32 -19.10
CA LYS A 126 -0.54 -21.56 -19.01
C LYS A 126 -1.32 -20.36 -18.43
N GLN A 127 -0.89 -19.14 -18.76
CA GLN A 127 -1.51 -17.89 -18.30
C GLN A 127 -3.00 -17.83 -18.64
N CYS A 128 -3.39 -18.04 -19.91
CA CYS A 128 -4.80 -18.00 -20.30
C CYS A 128 -5.66 -19.05 -19.60
N GLN A 129 -5.13 -20.27 -19.39
CA GLN A 129 -5.88 -21.33 -18.70
C GLN A 129 -6.12 -20.95 -17.24
N THR A 130 -5.08 -20.45 -16.57
CA THR A 130 -5.16 -20.00 -15.18
C THR A 130 -6.11 -18.81 -15.06
N LEU A 131 -5.95 -17.79 -15.91
CA LEU A 131 -6.82 -16.62 -15.92
C LEU A 131 -8.28 -17.03 -16.16
N ARG A 132 -8.57 -17.89 -17.14
CA ARG A 132 -9.94 -18.37 -17.40
C ARG A 132 -10.56 -19.01 -16.15
N SER A 133 -9.80 -19.85 -15.44
CA SER A 133 -10.27 -20.46 -14.19
C SER A 133 -10.53 -19.41 -13.11
N ILE A 134 -9.68 -18.39 -13.00
CA ILE A 134 -9.84 -17.30 -12.03
C ILE A 134 -11.08 -16.47 -12.37
N LEU A 135 -11.23 -16.06 -13.64
CA LEU A 135 -12.37 -15.28 -14.12
C LEU A 135 -13.70 -16.02 -13.97
N THR A 136 -13.72 -17.34 -14.16
CA THR A 136 -14.94 -18.16 -13.95
C THR A 136 -15.35 -18.19 -12.47
N LYS A 137 -14.38 -18.21 -11.54
CA LYS A 137 -14.66 -18.09 -10.11
C LYS A 137 -15.08 -16.66 -9.77
N LEU A 138 -14.42 -15.67 -10.37
CA LEU A 138 -14.69 -14.27 -10.16
C LEU A 138 -16.11 -13.91 -10.59
N SER A 139 -16.59 -14.36 -11.75
CA SER A 139 -17.95 -14.01 -12.22
C SER A 139 -19.07 -14.50 -11.31
N ARG A 140 -18.84 -15.59 -10.54
CA ARG A 140 -19.78 -16.11 -9.53
C ARG A 140 -19.66 -15.39 -8.19
N TYR A 141 -18.51 -14.78 -7.95
CA TYR A 141 -18.18 -14.15 -6.68
C TYR A 141 -18.39 -12.64 -6.72
N SER A 142 -17.99 -11.95 -7.80
CA SER A 142 -17.86 -10.50 -7.88
C SER A 142 -19.20 -9.79 -7.69
N GLU A 143 -19.12 -8.65 -7.03
CA GLU A 143 -20.22 -7.73 -6.83
C GLU A 143 -19.72 -6.29 -6.97
N GLY A 144 -20.56 -5.43 -7.54
CA GLY A 144 -20.25 -4.03 -7.77
C GLY A 144 -19.05 -3.82 -8.70
N ILE A 145 -18.21 -2.83 -8.39
CA ILE A 145 -17.05 -2.47 -9.22
C ILE A 145 -15.91 -3.45 -8.98
N VAL A 146 -15.39 -4.05 -10.05
CA VAL A 146 -14.24 -4.96 -9.95
C VAL A 146 -12.96 -4.19 -10.19
N ILE A 147 -12.04 -4.25 -9.22
CA ILE A 147 -10.69 -3.69 -9.34
C ILE A 147 -9.70 -4.83 -9.17
N CYS A 148 -9.09 -5.24 -10.27
CA CYS A 148 -8.19 -6.36 -10.34
C CYS A 148 -6.76 -5.85 -10.58
N GLY A 149 -5.81 -6.18 -9.73
CA GLY A 149 -4.42 -5.77 -9.90
C GLY A 149 -3.47 -6.92 -9.64
N GLY A 150 -2.30 -6.87 -10.26
CA GLY A 150 -1.26 -7.83 -9.97
C GLY A 150 -0.31 -8.07 -11.12
N ASP A 151 0.45 -9.15 -10.98
CA ASP A 151 1.43 -9.60 -11.97
C ASP A 151 0.80 -10.70 -12.82
N PHE A 152 0.57 -10.37 -14.08
CA PHE A 152 -0.09 -11.24 -15.04
C PHE A 152 0.90 -12.10 -15.84
N ASN A 153 2.20 -11.83 -15.77
CA ASN A 153 3.22 -12.54 -16.56
C ASN A 153 2.84 -12.68 -18.06
N VAL A 154 2.20 -11.63 -18.62
CA VAL A 154 1.81 -11.52 -20.04
C VAL A 154 2.10 -10.12 -20.55
N HIS A 155 2.65 -10.00 -21.75
CA HIS A 155 2.79 -8.73 -22.45
C HIS A 155 1.45 -8.35 -23.10
N LEU A 156 0.79 -7.33 -22.56
CA LEU A 156 -0.50 -6.85 -23.07
C LEU A 156 -0.36 -5.88 -24.25
N ASP A 157 0.81 -5.27 -24.40
CA ASP A 157 1.09 -4.26 -25.41
C ASP A 157 1.36 -4.87 -26.81
N ALA A 158 1.10 -4.12 -27.87
CA ALA A 158 1.21 -4.62 -29.24
C ALA A 158 2.68 -4.79 -29.68
N PRO A 159 3.02 -5.80 -30.50
CA PRO A 159 4.37 -5.96 -31.06
C PRO A 159 4.72 -4.79 -31.99
N GLY A 160 5.89 -4.17 -31.81
CA GLY A 160 6.36 -3.00 -32.60
C GLY A 160 6.70 -1.79 -31.72
N GLU A 161 6.20 -1.76 -30.49
CA GLU A 161 6.55 -0.74 -29.50
C GLU A 161 7.70 -1.23 -28.58
N GLY A 162 8.93 -1.22 -29.10
CA GLY A 162 10.13 -0.94 -28.28
C GLY A 162 10.93 -2.09 -27.67
N ASN A 163 11.51 -3.00 -28.47
CA ASN A 163 12.74 -3.67 -28.03
C ASN A 163 13.68 -3.97 -29.22
N PRO A 164 15.00 -3.70 -29.14
CA PRO A 164 15.99 -4.13 -30.13
C PRO A 164 16.40 -5.62 -30.03
N ALA A 165 15.68 -6.51 -29.32
CA ALA A 165 16.12 -7.88 -29.01
C ALA A 165 14.98 -8.96 -29.12
N PRO A 166 15.30 -10.26 -29.28
CA PRO A 166 14.61 -11.21 -30.19
C PRO A 166 13.38 -11.94 -29.63
N CYS A 167 12.90 -11.63 -28.42
CA CYS A 167 11.71 -12.27 -27.85
C CYS A 167 10.44 -11.53 -28.27
N LYS A 168 9.92 -11.87 -29.45
CA LYS A 168 8.58 -11.41 -29.88
C LYS A 168 7.54 -12.01 -28.91
N PRO A 169 6.68 -11.19 -28.27
CA PRO A 169 5.58 -11.71 -27.47
C PRO A 169 4.72 -12.65 -28.32
N ASP A 170 4.30 -13.80 -27.78
CA ASP A 170 3.38 -14.72 -28.47
C ASP A 170 2.07 -13.97 -28.80
N PRO A 171 1.81 -13.62 -30.08
CA PRO A 171 0.64 -12.83 -30.43
C PRO A 171 -0.66 -13.60 -30.18
N SER A 172 -0.59 -14.93 -30.21
CA SER A 172 -1.73 -15.81 -29.95
C SER A 172 -2.10 -15.81 -28.46
N LEU A 173 -1.11 -15.85 -27.56
CA LEU A 173 -1.29 -15.73 -26.12
C LEU A 173 -1.92 -14.38 -25.79
N ARG A 174 -1.35 -13.29 -26.30
CA ARG A 174 -1.89 -11.93 -26.10
C ARG A 174 -3.34 -11.84 -26.56
N ARG A 175 -3.64 -12.29 -27.78
CA ARG A 175 -5.02 -12.23 -28.34
C ARG A 175 -6.01 -12.99 -27.47
N ARG A 176 -5.68 -14.24 -27.09
CA ARG A 176 -6.54 -15.05 -26.20
C ARG A 176 -6.71 -14.40 -24.83
N PHE A 177 -5.66 -13.79 -24.29
CA PHE A 177 -5.71 -13.10 -23.01
C PHE A 177 -6.64 -11.89 -23.06
N LEU A 178 -6.49 -11.03 -24.07
CA LEU A 178 -7.36 -9.86 -24.28
C LEU A 178 -8.82 -10.27 -24.52
N GLN A 179 -9.07 -11.37 -25.25
CA GLN A 179 -10.42 -11.92 -25.42
C GLN A 179 -11.05 -12.34 -24.08
N LEU A 180 -10.28 -12.94 -23.17
CA LEU A 180 -10.77 -13.30 -21.83
C LEU A 180 -11.13 -12.06 -21.01
N LEU A 181 -10.30 -11.02 -21.06
CA LEU A 181 -10.58 -9.76 -20.36
C LEU A 181 -11.80 -9.05 -20.93
N HIS A 182 -11.90 -8.97 -22.26
CA HIS A 182 -13.05 -8.40 -22.95
C HIS A 182 -14.35 -9.13 -22.60
N GLY A 183 -14.32 -10.46 -22.54
CA GLY A 183 -15.46 -11.27 -22.12
C GLY A 183 -15.91 -11.06 -20.67
N GLN A 184 -15.11 -10.37 -19.84
CA GLN A 184 -15.47 -9.96 -18.48
C GLN A 184 -15.60 -8.44 -18.33
N GLN A 185 -15.57 -7.70 -19.45
CA GLN A 185 -15.59 -6.23 -19.46
C GLN A 185 -14.51 -5.60 -18.57
N LEU A 186 -13.36 -6.26 -18.45
CA LEU A 186 -12.21 -5.77 -17.71
C LEU A 186 -11.27 -5.02 -18.66
N VAL A 187 -10.94 -3.79 -18.30
CA VAL A 187 -10.14 -2.87 -19.11
C VAL A 187 -8.86 -2.50 -18.36
N ASP A 188 -7.73 -2.41 -19.06
CA ASP A 188 -6.46 -1.97 -18.50
C ASP A 188 -6.51 -0.47 -18.16
N GLY A 189 -6.51 -0.14 -16.87
CA GLY A 189 -6.65 1.24 -16.38
C GLY A 189 -5.46 2.13 -16.74
N TRP A 190 -4.26 1.57 -16.88
CA TRP A 190 -3.11 2.35 -17.34
C TRP A 190 -3.22 2.67 -18.83
N ARG A 191 -3.57 1.67 -19.65
CA ARG A 191 -3.68 1.86 -21.11
C ARG A 191 -4.85 2.77 -21.51
N VAL A 192 -5.92 2.83 -20.72
CA VAL A 192 -7.02 3.80 -20.91
C VAL A 192 -6.51 5.24 -20.86
N LEU A 193 -5.64 5.56 -19.89
CA LEU A 193 -5.10 6.91 -19.72
C LEU A 193 -3.87 7.18 -20.60
N HIS A 194 -3.18 6.13 -21.02
CA HIS A 194 -1.96 6.21 -21.82
C HIS A 194 -2.05 5.36 -23.10
N PRO A 195 -2.96 5.67 -24.06
CA PRO A 195 -3.20 4.80 -25.21
C PRO A 195 -1.97 4.51 -26.08
N ALA A 196 -1.12 5.52 -26.28
CA ALA A 196 0.16 5.43 -27.00
C ALA A 196 1.38 5.57 -26.08
N GLY A 197 1.15 5.61 -24.76
CA GLY A 197 2.23 5.73 -23.78
C GLY A 197 3.05 4.45 -23.72
N ARG A 198 4.33 4.60 -23.39
CA ARG A 198 5.26 3.48 -23.21
C ARG A 198 5.96 3.60 -21.87
N ASP A 199 5.72 2.62 -21.01
CA ASP A 199 6.43 2.46 -19.75
C ASP A 199 6.34 0.99 -19.31
N PHE A 200 7.25 0.58 -18.43
CA PHE A 200 7.52 -0.82 -18.15
C PHE A 200 7.62 -1.08 -16.66
N THR A 201 7.17 -2.26 -16.23
CA THR A 201 7.15 -2.64 -14.81
C THR A 201 8.26 -3.62 -14.46
N PHE A 202 8.87 -4.28 -15.44
CA PHE A 202 9.89 -5.31 -15.23
C PHE A 202 11.04 -5.16 -16.23
N PHE A 203 12.26 -5.38 -15.75
CA PHE A 203 13.47 -5.48 -16.57
C PHE A 203 14.10 -6.85 -16.43
N SER A 204 14.24 -7.57 -17.55
CA SER A 204 14.94 -8.84 -17.63
C SER A 204 16.41 -8.58 -17.97
N SER A 205 17.31 -8.85 -17.03
CA SER A 205 18.76 -8.76 -17.28
C SER A 205 19.23 -9.81 -18.30
N ALA A 206 18.66 -11.02 -18.27
CA ALA A 206 19.05 -12.10 -19.18
C ALA A 206 18.68 -11.84 -20.64
N ALA A 207 17.55 -11.15 -20.87
CA ALA A 207 17.08 -10.81 -22.20
C ALA A 207 17.40 -9.35 -22.59
N CYS A 208 18.06 -8.59 -21.70
CA CYS A 208 18.27 -7.15 -21.80
C CYS A 208 17.02 -6.41 -22.30
N SER A 209 15.86 -6.76 -21.74
CA SER A 209 14.56 -6.34 -22.26
C SER A 209 13.64 -5.79 -21.19
N TYR A 210 12.86 -4.79 -21.54
CA TYR A 210 11.80 -4.27 -20.71
C TYR A 210 10.43 -4.86 -21.06
N SER A 211 9.59 -5.04 -20.05
CA SER A 211 8.22 -5.50 -20.23
C SER A 211 7.28 -4.93 -19.19
N ARG A 212 6.00 -4.79 -19.56
CA ARG A 212 4.91 -4.40 -18.66
C ARG A 212 4.12 -5.65 -18.30
N LEU A 213 4.38 -6.19 -17.12
CA LEU A 213 3.79 -7.44 -16.62
C LEU A 213 2.73 -7.18 -15.55
N ASP A 214 2.89 -6.07 -14.83
CA ASP A 214 2.02 -5.66 -13.74
C ASP A 214 1.02 -4.63 -14.26
N THR A 215 -0.26 -4.79 -13.93
CA THR A 215 -1.28 -3.81 -14.29
C THR A 215 -2.45 -3.81 -13.32
N PHE A 216 -3.26 -2.76 -13.40
CA PHE A 216 -4.61 -2.75 -12.86
C PHE A 216 -5.61 -2.86 -14.00
N LEU A 217 -6.49 -3.84 -13.90
CA LEU A 217 -7.70 -4.01 -14.68
C LEU A 217 -8.89 -3.49 -13.86
N ILE A 218 -9.76 -2.72 -14.49
CA ILE A 218 -10.99 -2.20 -13.88
C ILE A 218 -12.18 -2.65 -14.71
N SER A 219 -13.29 -3.01 -14.06
CA SER A 219 -14.56 -3.23 -14.75
C SER A 219 -14.97 -1.97 -15.50
N HIS A 220 -15.51 -2.13 -16.70
CA HIS A 220 -15.93 -1.01 -17.56
C HIS A 220 -16.79 0.02 -16.82
N HIS A 221 -17.74 -0.43 -15.98
CA HIS A 221 -18.60 0.45 -15.19
C HIS A 221 -17.85 1.29 -14.14
N GLY A 222 -16.66 0.88 -13.71
CA GLY A 222 -15.82 1.62 -12.75
C GLY A 222 -14.92 2.68 -13.40
N LEU A 223 -14.88 2.77 -14.74
CA LEU A 223 -13.98 3.70 -15.45
C LEU A 223 -14.22 5.17 -15.11
N HIS A 224 -15.45 5.56 -14.78
CA HIS A 224 -15.77 6.93 -14.37
C HIS A 224 -15.10 7.37 -13.06
N LEU A 225 -14.64 6.41 -12.25
CA LEU A 225 -13.92 6.69 -11.00
C LEU A 225 -12.43 6.92 -11.24
N LEU A 226 -11.91 6.53 -12.40
CA LEU A 226 -10.49 6.56 -12.72
C LEU A 226 -9.97 7.98 -12.87
N GLN A 227 -9.02 8.37 -12.03
CA GLN A 227 -8.39 9.70 -12.05
C GLN A 227 -6.98 9.69 -12.63
N SER A 228 -6.16 8.71 -12.21
CA SER A 228 -4.81 8.56 -12.74
C SER A 228 -4.29 7.13 -12.60
N ALA A 229 -3.35 6.77 -13.46
CA ALA A 229 -2.59 5.54 -13.39
C ALA A 229 -1.13 5.84 -13.72
N THR A 230 -0.19 5.45 -12.84
CA THR A 230 1.24 5.75 -13.05
C THR A 230 2.10 4.56 -12.65
N ILE A 231 3.16 4.29 -13.41
CA ILE A 231 4.20 3.33 -13.05
C ILE A 231 5.32 4.10 -12.34
N LYS A 232 5.77 3.59 -11.19
CA LYS A 232 6.87 4.19 -10.42
C LYS A 232 8.19 3.49 -10.74
N PRO A 233 9.35 4.12 -10.50
CA PRO A 233 10.64 3.47 -10.71
C PRO A 233 10.81 2.19 -9.90
N ILE A 234 11.61 1.26 -10.42
CA ILE A 234 11.98 0.03 -9.71
C ILE A 234 12.96 0.41 -8.59
N THR A 235 12.67 -0.03 -7.35
CA THR A 235 13.44 0.32 -6.15
C THR A 235 14.07 -0.90 -5.49
N TRP A 236 13.39 -1.49 -4.50
CA TRP A 236 13.89 -2.60 -3.66
C TRP A 236 13.41 -3.98 -4.11
N SER A 237 12.42 -4.03 -5.01
CA SER A 237 12.02 -5.22 -5.75
C SER A 237 12.59 -5.14 -7.18
N ASP A 238 12.43 -6.20 -7.96
CA ASP A 238 12.70 -6.22 -9.39
C ASP A 238 11.51 -5.78 -10.26
N HIS A 239 10.35 -5.60 -9.63
CA HIS A 239 9.18 -5.01 -10.25
C HIS A 239 8.95 -3.57 -9.78
N ALA A 240 8.43 -2.75 -10.69
CA ALA A 240 8.03 -1.39 -10.45
C ALA A 240 6.58 -1.35 -9.95
N PRO A 241 6.26 -0.59 -8.89
CA PRO A 241 4.90 -0.50 -8.41
C PRO A 241 4.02 0.25 -9.42
N VAL A 242 2.82 -0.28 -9.67
CA VAL A 242 1.78 0.41 -10.45
C VAL A 242 0.81 1.07 -9.49
N HIS A 243 0.50 2.34 -9.74
CA HIS A 243 -0.47 3.13 -8.97
C HIS A 243 -1.73 3.32 -9.77
N LEU A 244 -2.88 3.17 -9.12
CA LEU A 244 -4.19 3.53 -9.63
C LEU A 244 -4.87 4.46 -8.63
N VAL A 245 -5.42 5.57 -9.09
CA VAL A 245 -6.14 6.52 -8.24
C VAL A 245 -7.60 6.55 -8.68
N LEU A 246 -8.49 6.23 -7.74
CA LEU A 246 -9.93 6.21 -7.95
C LEU A 246 -10.61 7.24 -7.06
N SER A 247 -11.65 7.89 -7.57
CA SER A 247 -12.43 8.91 -6.86
C SER A 247 -13.82 8.38 -6.57
N PHE A 248 -14.12 8.09 -5.31
CA PHE A 248 -15.44 7.60 -4.88
C PHE A 248 -16.27 8.72 -4.26
N PRO A 249 -17.59 8.78 -4.51
CA PRO A 249 -18.48 9.63 -3.74
C PRO A 249 -18.47 9.19 -2.27
N THR A 250 -18.20 10.10 -1.35
CA THR A 250 -18.09 9.74 0.08
C THR A 250 -18.80 10.69 1.02
N VAL A 251 -19.16 10.11 2.17
CA VAL A 251 -19.43 10.80 3.44
C VAL A 251 -18.10 11.26 4.06
N PRO A 252 -18.03 12.44 4.69
CA PRO A 252 -16.80 12.97 5.29
C PRO A 252 -16.12 11.99 6.24
N VAL A 253 -14.80 11.84 6.09
CA VAL A 253 -13.94 11.07 6.99
C VAL A 253 -13.63 11.90 8.24
N ARG A 254 -13.64 11.27 9.42
CA ARG A 254 -13.28 11.91 10.70
C ARG A 254 -11.93 12.60 10.68
N ASP A 255 -11.88 13.77 11.31
CA ASP A 255 -10.67 14.53 11.57
C ASP A 255 -9.63 13.72 12.32
N ARG A 256 -8.37 13.87 11.89
CA ARG A 256 -7.22 13.25 12.55
C ARG A 256 -6.83 14.08 13.77
N THR A 257 -6.98 13.50 14.96
CA THR A 257 -6.36 14.05 16.17
C THR A 257 -4.84 13.89 16.08
N TRP A 258 -4.11 15.00 16.08
CA TRP A 258 -2.65 14.99 16.22
C TRP A 258 -2.23 14.35 17.55
N ARG A 259 -1.07 13.70 17.55
CA ARG A 259 -0.45 13.13 18.75
C ARG A 259 1.03 13.46 18.77
N LEU A 260 1.53 13.74 19.97
CA LEU A 260 2.94 13.98 20.20
C LEU A 260 3.77 12.73 19.86
N ASN A 261 4.87 12.93 19.11
CA ASN A 261 5.89 11.92 18.94
C ASN A 261 6.92 12.01 20.07
N GLU A 262 6.76 11.20 21.11
CA GLU A 262 7.64 11.16 22.29
C GLU A 262 9.11 10.90 21.95
N THR A 263 9.42 10.29 20.79
CA THR A 263 10.83 10.06 20.42
C THR A 263 11.60 11.36 20.18
N LEU A 264 10.91 12.47 19.92
CA LEU A 264 11.55 13.78 19.73
C LEU A 264 12.25 14.25 21.02
N LEU A 265 11.74 13.83 22.19
CA LEU A 265 12.27 14.21 23.50
C LEU A 265 13.52 13.42 23.90
N LYS A 266 13.92 12.41 23.11
CA LYS A 266 15.10 11.59 23.40
C LYS A 266 16.41 12.20 22.90
N ASP A 267 16.31 13.16 22.00
CA ASP A 267 17.45 13.84 21.40
C ASP A 267 17.77 15.09 22.22
N ALA A 268 19.02 15.23 22.66
CA ALA A 268 19.43 16.29 23.58
C ALA A 268 19.22 17.69 22.97
N ALA A 269 19.56 17.87 21.69
CA ALA A 269 19.38 19.16 21.02
C ALA A 269 17.89 19.52 20.89
N ASN A 270 17.05 18.58 20.46
CA ASN A 270 15.60 18.84 20.40
C ASN A 270 15.02 19.11 21.80
N ARG A 271 15.53 18.45 22.84
CA ARG A 271 15.08 18.68 24.22
C ARG A 271 15.42 20.11 24.67
N THR A 272 16.65 20.56 24.47
CA THR A 272 17.05 21.94 24.78
C THR A 272 16.20 22.94 24.01
N ASP A 273 15.97 22.73 22.71
CA ASP A 273 15.10 23.61 21.89
C ASP A 273 13.68 23.71 22.46
N ILE A 274 13.15 22.61 23.00
CA ILE A 274 11.80 22.57 23.60
C ILE A 274 11.81 23.25 24.98
N GLU A 275 12.80 22.99 25.82
CA GLU A 275 12.95 23.62 27.15
C GLU A 275 13.06 25.15 27.03
N THR A 276 13.83 25.64 26.05
CA THR A 276 13.92 27.05 25.71
C THR A 276 12.56 27.59 25.26
N ALA A 277 11.88 26.90 24.35
CA ALA A 277 10.55 27.33 23.88
C ALA A 277 9.48 27.36 24.99
N VAL A 278 9.56 26.46 25.98
CA VAL A 278 8.69 26.49 27.17
C VAL A 278 9.01 27.73 28.01
N SER A 279 10.27 27.96 28.32
CA SER A 279 10.73 29.08 29.15
C SER A 279 10.38 30.43 28.53
N ASP A 280 10.64 30.59 27.23
CA ASP A 280 10.32 31.81 26.49
C ASP A 280 8.81 32.09 26.49
N TYR A 281 7.99 31.06 26.26
CA TYR A 281 6.53 31.22 26.25
C TYR A 281 6.00 31.78 27.58
N PHE A 282 6.40 31.18 28.71
CA PHE A 282 5.91 31.63 30.02
C PHE A 282 6.51 32.97 30.44
N ARG A 283 7.75 33.27 30.06
CA ARG A 283 8.35 34.59 30.29
C ARG A 283 7.55 35.69 29.60
N ASP A 284 7.10 35.44 28.38
CA ASP A 284 6.52 36.50 27.53
C ASP A 284 4.99 36.62 27.67
N ASN A 285 4.29 35.61 28.20
CA ASN A 285 2.82 35.56 28.21
C ASN A 285 2.18 35.49 29.60
N LEU A 286 2.98 35.45 30.68
CA LEU A 286 2.46 35.41 32.05
C LEU A 286 2.29 36.83 32.58
N THR A 287 1.20 37.47 32.15
CA THR A 287 0.85 38.85 32.49
C THR A 287 -0.43 38.93 33.34
N PRO A 288 -0.63 39.98 34.16
CA PRO A 288 -1.77 40.06 35.08
C PRO A 288 -3.14 40.14 34.38
N ASP A 289 -3.16 40.56 33.12
CA ASP A 289 -4.34 40.77 32.26
C ASP A 289 -4.83 39.49 31.57
N VAL A 290 -4.04 38.41 31.57
CA VAL A 290 -4.39 37.15 30.89
C VAL A 290 -4.65 36.04 31.92
N SER A 291 -5.82 35.39 31.82
CA SER A 291 -6.16 34.29 32.73
C SER A 291 -5.23 33.08 32.55
N LEU A 292 -4.83 32.44 33.67
CA LEU A 292 -3.99 31.24 33.66
C LEU A 292 -4.51 30.10 32.76
N PRO A 293 -5.83 29.79 32.70
CA PRO A 293 -6.33 28.78 31.77
C PRO A 293 -6.08 29.12 30.30
N MET A 294 -6.21 30.40 29.93
CA MET A 294 -5.93 30.85 28.55
C MET A 294 -4.45 30.72 28.20
N VAL A 295 -3.56 31.13 29.12
CA VAL A 295 -2.10 30.93 28.98
C VAL A 295 -1.77 29.44 28.79
N TRP A 296 -2.42 28.55 29.56
CA TRP A 296 -2.20 27.11 29.43
C TRP A 296 -2.69 26.53 28.09
N GLU A 297 -3.87 26.90 27.61
CA GLU A 297 -4.37 26.44 26.30
C GLU A 297 -3.50 26.95 25.15
N ALA A 298 -3.12 28.23 25.18
CA ALA A 298 -2.24 28.82 24.19
C ALA A 298 -0.83 28.19 24.22
N HIS A 299 -0.28 27.91 25.41
CA HIS A 299 0.98 27.17 25.57
C HIS A 299 0.96 25.83 24.84
N LYS A 300 -0.10 25.03 25.04
CA LYS A 300 -0.24 23.72 24.38
C LYS A 300 -0.27 23.85 22.85
N CYS A 301 -0.93 24.88 22.32
CA CYS A 301 -0.95 25.18 20.89
C CYS A 301 0.44 25.54 20.36
N VAL A 302 1.17 26.42 21.05
CA VAL A 302 2.54 26.83 20.68
C VAL A 302 3.49 25.64 20.70
N LEU A 303 3.49 24.86 21.78
CA LEU A 303 4.33 23.66 21.88
C LEU A 303 3.99 22.64 20.80
N ARG A 304 2.70 22.39 20.54
CA ARG A 304 2.28 21.52 19.45
C ARG A 304 2.86 21.99 18.11
N GLY A 305 2.82 23.29 17.83
CA GLY A 305 3.47 23.90 16.67
C GLY A 305 4.98 23.59 16.61
N LYS A 306 5.69 23.75 17.74
CA LYS A 306 7.12 23.46 17.85
C LYS A 306 7.44 21.99 17.59
N PHE A 307 6.69 21.07 18.18
CA PHE A 307 6.83 19.63 17.94
C PHE A 307 6.58 19.25 16.47
N ILE A 308 5.56 19.85 15.84
CA ILE A 308 5.28 19.66 14.41
C ILE A 308 6.44 20.17 13.57
N GLN A 309 7.00 21.35 13.90
CA GLN A 309 8.14 21.94 13.19
C GLN A 309 9.38 21.04 13.25
N ILE A 310 9.78 20.59 14.45
CA ILE A 310 10.92 19.68 14.63
C ILE A 310 10.68 18.37 13.88
N GLY A 311 9.49 17.78 14.04
CA GLY A 311 9.11 16.55 13.35
C GLY A 311 9.15 16.68 11.83
N ALA A 312 8.70 17.82 11.30
CA ALA A 312 8.74 18.14 9.88
C ALA A 312 10.17 18.31 9.38
N ARG A 313 11.04 19.03 10.11
CA ARG A 313 12.47 19.18 9.79
C ARG A 313 13.18 17.82 9.71
N LEU A 314 13.04 16.99 10.74
CA LEU A 314 13.63 15.65 10.77
C LEU A 314 13.05 14.72 9.70
N LYS A 315 11.78 14.88 9.34
CA LYS A 315 11.18 14.17 8.20
C LYS A 315 11.83 14.62 6.90
N ARG A 316 11.92 15.94 6.64
CA ARG A 316 12.53 16.51 5.42
C ARG A 316 13.96 16.03 5.23
N LEU A 317 14.79 16.09 6.28
CA LEU A 317 16.18 15.62 6.24
C LEU A 317 16.26 14.14 5.83
N ARG A 318 15.45 13.28 6.46
CA ARG A 318 15.41 11.84 6.14
C ARG A 318 14.88 11.55 4.73
N THR A 319 13.86 12.29 4.29
CA THR A 319 13.23 12.06 2.98
C THR A 319 13.95 12.73 1.83
N GLY A 320 14.81 13.73 2.08
CA GLY A 320 15.55 14.45 1.05
C GLY A 320 16.47 13.53 0.27
N GLN A 321 17.34 12.81 0.97
CA GLN A 321 18.25 11.83 0.36
C GLN A 321 17.51 10.75 -0.45
N ILE A 322 16.39 10.24 0.07
CA ILE A 322 15.54 9.27 -0.63
C ILE A 322 14.98 9.90 -1.92
N LYS A 323 14.47 11.13 -1.84
CA LYS A 323 13.87 11.83 -2.97
C LYS A 323 14.89 12.10 -4.07
N ASP A 324 16.11 12.47 -3.71
CA ASP A 324 17.17 12.74 -4.68
C ASP A 324 17.62 11.45 -5.36
N LEU A 325 17.82 10.36 -4.59
CA LEU A 325 18.11 9.03 -5.16
C LEU A 325 16.99 8.55 -6.09
N LEU A 326 15.72 8.70 -5.70
CA LEU A 326 14.59 8.34 -6.56
C LEU A 326 14.55 9.15 -7.85
N ARG A 327 14.89 10.45 -7.80
CA ARG A 327 14.99 11.30 -9.00
C ARG A 327 16.10 10.79 -9.92
N THR A 328 17.28 10.52 -9.37
CA THR A 328 18.42 9.98 -10.13
C THR A 328 18.08 8.62 -10.75
N ILE A 329 17.48 7.71 -9.98
CA ILE A 329 17.02 6.40 -10.48
C ILE A 329 16.01 6.57 -11.60
N HIS A 330 15.04 7.47 -11.46
CA HIS A 330 14.04 7.72 -12.51
C HIS A 330 14.69 8.22 -13.81
N THR A 331 15.62 9.17 -13.73
CA THR A 331 16.35 9.69 -14.90
C THR A 331 17.19 8.61 -15.57
N LEU A 332 17.98 7.87 -14.79
CA LEU A 332 18.81 6.77 -15.29
C LEU A 332 17.97 5.64 -15.91
N GLU A 333 16.86 5.28 -15.26
CA GLU A 333 15.95 4.25 -15.76
C GLU A 333 15.27 4.69 -17.06
N THR A 334 14.87 5.96 -17.17
CA THR A 334 14.31 6.52 -18.41
C THR A 334 15.34 6.53 -19.53
N SER A 335 16.58 6.95 -19.24
CA SER A 335 17.69 6.91 -20.20
C SER A 335 18.00 5.49 -20.66
N HIS A 336 18.05 4.53 -19.73
CA HIS A 336 18.29 3.13 -20.05
C HIS A 336 17.16 2.50 -20.88
N LYS A 337 15.89 2.86 -20.61
CA LYS A 337 14.74 2.45 -21.42
C LYS A 337 14.84 2.91 -22.88
N ILE A 338 15.49 4.05 -23.14
CA ILE A 338 15.64 4.63 -24.49
C ILE A 338 16.89 4.10 -25.19
N HIS A 339 18.04 4.11 -24.51
CA HIS A 339 19.34 3.90 -25.14
C HIS A 339 19.94 2.51 -24.89
N GLY A 340 19.49 1.78 -23.87
CA GLY A 340 19.97 0.43 -23.55
C GLY A 340 21.46 0.32 -23.19
N SER A 341 22.09 1.42 -22.75
CA SER A 341 23.52 1.44 -22.43
C SER A 341 23.86 0.64 -21.17
N LEU A 342 24.86 -0.25 -21.29
CA LEU A 342 25.33 -1.06 -20.17
C LEU A 342 25.89 -0.21 -19.03
N ASP A 343 26.55 0.92 -19.33
CA ASP A 343 27.11 1.78 -18.29
C ASP A 343 26.02 2.54 -17.53
N THR A 344 24.96 2.96 -18.22
CA THR A 344 23.76 3.48 -17.57
C THR A 344 23.09 2.43 -16.69
N PHE A 345 23.09 1.15 -17.10
CA PHE A 345 22.56 0.06 -16.29
C PHE A 345 23.40 -0.23 -15.04
N LYS A 346 24.73 -0.19 -15.14
CA LYS A 346 25.64 -0.32 -13.98
C LYS A 346 25.38 0.80 -12.97
N GLU A 347 25.34 2.04 -13.44
CA GLU A 347 25.08 3.20 -12.58
C GLU A 347 23.69 3.10 -11.93
N LEU A 348 22.65 2.75 -12.71
CA LEU A 348 21.30 2.52 -12.19
C LEU A 348 21.27 1.44 -11.09
N THR A 349 22.03 0.36 -11.27
CA THR A 349 22.15 -0.73 -10.29
C THR A 349 22.83 -0.25 -9.01
N LEU A 350 23.88 0.57 -9.11
CA LEU A 350 24.56 1.18 -7.97
C LEU A 350 23.60 2.11 -7.20
N GLN A 351 22.86 2.97 -7.88
CA GLN A 351 21.90 3.89 -7.25
C GLN A 351 20.75 3.14 -6.57
N ARG A 352 20.24 2.06 -7.19
CA ARG A 352 19.23 1.18 -6.55
C ARG A 352 19.79 0.48 -5.31
N ALA A 353 21.04 0.01 -5.34
CA ALA A 353 21.69 -0.58 -4.18
C ALA A 353 21.87 0.43 -3.04
N ALA A 354 22.29 1.66 -3.34
CA ALA A 354 22.42 2.75 -2.37
C ALA A 354 21.08 3.11 -1.72
N LEU A 355 20.00 3.18 -2.52
CA LEU A 355 18.65 3.39 -2.01
C LEU A 355 18.21 2.24 -1.09
N ASN A 356 18.42 0.99 -1.52
CA ASN A 356 18.03 -0.19 -0.75
C ASN A 356 18.79 -0.27 0.60
N ASP A 357 20.09 0.07 0.62
CA ASP A 357 20.86 0.15 1.86
C ASP A 357 20.30 1.22 2.81
N LEU A 358 19.99 2.42 2.30
CA LEU A 358 19.41 3.49 3.09
C LEU A 358 18.03 3.11 3.64
N LEU A 359 17.16 2.49 2.83
CA LEU A 359 15.86 1.97 3.27
C LEU A 359 16.02 0.86 4.33
N THR A 360 17.02 -0.01 4.16
CA THR A 360 17.35 -1.08 5.10
C THR A 360 17.81 -0.52 6.44
N ARG A 361 18.75 0.44 6.45
CA ARG A 361 19.21 1.12 7.68
C ARG A 361 18.08 1.80 8.43
N ASN A 362 17.22 2.53 7.72
CA ASN A 362 16.04 3.17 8.31
C ASN A 362 15.08 2.15 8.91
N THR A 363 14.89 1.03 8.23
CA THR A 363 14.00 -0.06 8.66
C THR A 363 14.54 -0.78 9.89
N LEU A 364 15.84 -1.08 9.93
CA LEU A 364 16.52 -1.70 11.07
C LEU A 364 16.41 -0.82 12.32
N ARG A 365 16.68 0.49 12.19
CA ARG A 365 16.50 1.45 13.27
C ARG A 365 15.06 1.44 13.80
N SER A 366 14.08 1.46 12.91
CA SER A 366 12.66 1.38 13.28
C SER A 366 12.31 0.06 14.00
N LEU A 367 12.89 -1.05 13.56
CA LEU A 367 12.69 -2.37 14.15
C LEU A 367 13.32 -2.47 15.55
N GLN A 368 14.51 -1.94 15.74
CA GLN A 368 15.17 -1.88 17.05
C GLN A 368 14.37 -1.02 18.05
N ILE A 369 13.93 0.18 17.63
CA ILE A 369 13.07 1.04 18.47
C ILE A 369 11.77 0.32 18.85
N SER A 370 11.16 -0.39 17.90
CA SER A 370 9.94 -1.17 18.13
C SER A 370 10.15 -2.30 19.12
N LYS A 371 11.26 -3.05 19.03
CA LYS A 371 11.61 -4.13 19.97
C LYS A 371 11.86 -3.58 21.37
N LEU A 372 12.64 -2.51 21.49
CA LEU A 372 12.90 -1.84 22.76
C LEU A 372 11.60 -1.36 23.42
N LYS A 373 10.65 -0.83 22.63
CA LYS A 373 9.35 -0.44 23.16
C LYS A 373 8.55 -1.63 23.69
N TYR A 374 8.53 -2.75 22.97
CA TYR A 374 7.88 -3.97 23.44
C TYR A 374 8.53 -4.50 24.72
N TYR A 375 9.86 -4.53 24.80
CA TYR A 375 10.58 -4.94 26.00
C TYR A 375 10.27 -4.03 27.20
N THR A 376 10.32 -2.71 27.02
CA THR A 376 10.13 -1.75 28.12
C THR A 376 8.67 -1.63 28.59
N GLN A 377 7.69 -1.89 27.71
CA GLN A 377 6.26 -1.69 27.98
C GLN A 377 5.46 -2.99 28.04
N GLY A 378 6.06 -4.15 27.77
CA GLY A 378 5.38 -5.45 27.69
C GLY A 378 4.71 -5.84 29.00
N ASP A 379 5.46 -5.74 30.09
CA ASP A 379 5.01 -6.16 31.43
C ASP A 379 4.34 -5.02 32.21
N ARG A 380 4.22 -3.83 31.61
CA ARG A 380 3.60 -2.68 32.27
C ARG A 380 2.11 -2.64 31.98
N CYS A 381 1.31 -2.30 33.01
CA CYS A 381 -0.10 -1.96 32.84
C CYS A 381 -0.24 -0.72 31.97
N GLY A 382 -0.46 -0.93 30.67
CA GLY A 382 -0.47 0.13 29.68
C GLY A 382 -1.18 -0.29 28.40
N ARG A 383 -1.04 0.54 27.37
CA ARG A 383 -1.81 0.37 26.12
C ARG A 383 -1.56 -0.95 25.40
N LEU A 384 -0.33 -1.48 25.43
CA LEU A 384 0.00 -2.77 24.81
C LEU A 384 -0.77 -3.90 25.47
N LEU A 385 -0.75 -3.95 26.81
CA LEU A 385 -1.53 -4.90 27.60
C LEU A 385 -3.04 -4.72 27.36
N ALA A 386 -3.55 -3.48 27.44
CA ALA A 386 -4.97 -3.19 27.22
C ALA A 386 -5.46 -3.57 25.81
N ASN A 387 -4.61 -3.41 24.78
CA ASN A 387 -4.92 -3.85 23.42
C ASN A 387 -4.90 -5.38 23.31
N ALA A 388 -3.92 -6.06 23.91
CA ALA A 388 -3.85 -7.52 23.91
C ALA A 388 -5.07 -8.13 24.63
N VAL A 389 -5.49 -7.55 25.77
CA VAL A 389 -6.70 -7.94 26.50
C VAL A 389 -7.95 -7.70 25.65
N ARG A 390 -8.09 -6.54 25.00
CA ARG A 390 -9.21 -6.29 24.08
C ARG A 390 -9.27 -7.29 22.93
N GLN A 391 -8.13 -7.63 22.33
CA GLN A 391 -8.10 -8.64 21.26
C GLN A 391 -8.52 -10.02 21.76
N ARG A 392 -8.04 -10.44 22.94
CA ARG A 392 -8.51 -11.68 23.58
C ARG A 392 -10.00 -11.66 23.86
N HIS A 393 -10.50 -10.56 24.45
CA HIS A 393 -11.92 -10.39 24.74
C HIS A 393 -12.79 -10.44 23.49
N MET A 394 -12.38 -9.78 22.40
CA MET A 394 -13.10 -9.83 21.11
C MET A 394 -13.11 -11.24 20.50
N ALA A 395 -12.02 -12.01 20.67
CA ALA A 395 -11.96 -13.40 20.20
C ALA A 395 -12.86 -14.35 21.00
N THR A 396 -13.13 -14.03 22.27
CA THR A 396 -14.04 -14.79 23.16
C THR A 396 -15.45 -14.19 23.24
N TYR A 397 -15.70 -13.07 22.55
CA TYR A 397 -16.97 -12.38 22.61
C TYR A 397 -18.01 -13.13 21.78
N ILE A 398 -19.09 -13.57 22.42
CA ILE A 398 -20.20 -14.27 21.77
C ILE A 398 -21.33 -13.26 21.55
N PRO A 399 -21.46 -12.66 20.35
CA PRO A 399 -22.39 -11.53 20.16
C PRO A 399 -23.87 -11.93 20.24
N LYS A 400 -24.21 -13.18 19.89
CA LYS A 400 -25.58 -13.71 19.97
C LYS A 400 -25.55 -15.21 20.29
N ILE A 401 -26.51 -15.66 21.06
CA ILE A 401 -26.74 -17.07 21.39
C ILE A 401 -28.09 -17.47 20.78
N ARG A 402 -28.14 -18.61 20.10
CA ARG A 402 -29.37 -19.16 19.53
C ARG A 402 -29.96 -20.17 20.50
N HIS A 403 -31.22 -19.97 20.88
CA HIS A 403 -31.96 -20.91 21.71
C HIS A 403 -32.52 -22.08 20.87
N THR A 404 -32.89 -23.16 21.54
CA THR A 404 -33.42 -24.39 20.91
C THR A 404 -34.75 -24.17 20.17
N ASP A 405 -35.47 -23.08 20.48
CA ASP A 405 -36.71 -22.65 19.84
C ASP A 405 -36.49 -21.77 18.58
N GLY A 406 -35.24 -21.48 18.22
CA GLY A 406 -34.88 -20.63 17.09
C GLY A 406 -34.81 -19.14 17.39
N SER A 407 -35.13 -18.70 18.61
CA SER A 407 -34.99 -17.31 19.04
C SER A 407 -33.51 -16.94 19.28
N MET A 408 -33.18 -15.66 19.04
CA MET A 408 -31.80 -15.14 19.14
C MET A 408 -31.72 -14.16 20.32
N ALA A 409 -30.94 -14.49 21.34
CA ALA A 409 -30.65 -13.61 22.47
C ALA A 409 -29.29 -12.92 22.28
N HIS A 410 -29.23 -11.63 22.60
CA HIS A 410 -28.00 -10.84 22.56
C HIS A 410 -27.28 -10.97 23.90
N SER A 411 -25.95 -11.16 23.89
CA SER A 411 -25.15 -11.04 25.11
C SER A 411 -25.07 -9.56 25.48
N SER A 412 -25.65 -9.17 26.61
CA SER A 412 -25.50 -7.83 27.19
C SER A 412 -24.07 -7.52 27.61
#